data_AF-A0ABD3YS26-F1
#
_entry.id   AF-A0ABD3YS26-F1
#
_cell.length_a   1.000
_cell.length_b   1.000
_cell.length_c   1.000
_cell.angle_alpha   90.00
_cell.angle_beta   90.00
_cell.angle_gamma   90.00
#
_symmetry.space_group_name_H-M   'P 1'
#
loop_
_entity.id
_entity.type
_entity.pdbx_description
1 polymer ?
#
loop_
_entity_poly.entity_id
_entity_poly.type
_entity_poly.pdbx_seq_one_letter_code
_entity_poly.pdbx_strand_id
1 'polypeptide(L)'
;MMRGSLEPGQSVSVVARRNGINPNQLFHWRKLYQDGSLSAVSAGEAVVPASELADALKQIRELQRMLGKKIMEAEILKEAVEIARSRKWIAHSPCCRGTVDSIGRRNTLVCSMSAVGHCGDNAACEGFFGLLKRERVAHQSYRTCDEARADLFDYIERFHNPRMRRRVDRQDLKFSAFFKPSVEIG
;
A
#
# COMPACT_ATOMS: atom_id res chain seq x y z
N MET A 1 -54.58 5.21 14.49
CA MET A 1 -54.68 6.33 13.53
C MET A 1 -54.16 5.97 12.12
N MET A 2 -52.90 5.55 11.97
CA MET A 2 -52.31 5.25 10.64
C MET A 2 -52.97 4.08 9.87
N ARG A 3 -53.20 2.94 10.55
CA ARG A 3 -53.82 1.74 9.95
C ARG A 3 -55.20 2.05 9.37
N GLY A 4 -56.05 2.76 10.11
CA GLY A 4 -57.37 3.18 9.64
C GLY A 4 -57.34 4.14 8.43
N SER A 5 -56.21 4.81 8.19
CA SER A 5 -56.03 5.67 7.02
C SER A 5 -55.62 4.88 5.75
N LEU A 6 -55.13 3.65 5.90
CA LEU A 6 -54.69 2.77 4.81
C LEU A 6 -55.81 1.84 4.29
N GLU A 7 -56.96 1.81 4.97
CA GLU A 7 -58.11 0.99 4.59
C GLU A 7 -58.71 1.44 3.24
N PRO A 8 -58.97 0.52 2.28
CA PRO A 8 -59.57 0.86 0.99
C PRO A 8 -60.96 1.47 1.20
N GLY A 9 -61.12 2.76 0.89
CA GLY A 9 -62.38 3.50 1.01
C GLY A 9 -62.41 4.59 2.09
N GLN A 10 -61.40 4.70 2.96
CA GLN A 10 -61.29 5.85 3.88
C GLN A 10 -60.40 6.96 3.31
N SER A 11 -60.95 8.17 3.19
CA SER A 11 -60.16 9.35 2.82
C SER A 11 -59.33 9.85 4.01
N VAL A 12 -58.10 10.28 3.71
CA VAL A 12 -57.13 10.82 4.69
C VAL A 12 -57.76 11.97 5.48
N SER A 13 -58.50 12.82 4.78
CA SER A 13 -59.17 14.00 5.32
C SER A 13 -60.29 13.67 6.30
N VAL A 14 -60.96 12.52 6.17
CA VAL A 14 -61.97 12.06 7.13
C VAL A 14 -61.30 11.53 8.40
N VAL A 15 -60.22 10.76 8.25
CA VAL A 15 -59.44 10.24 9.40
C VAL A 15 -58.76 11.38 10.15
N ALA A 16 -58.20 12.36 9.45
CA ALA A 16 -57.56 13.53 10.04
C ALA A 16 -58.54 14.37 10.88
N ARG A 17 -59.76 14.62 10.36
CA ARG A 17 -60.82 15.33 11.09
C ARG A 17 -61.30 14.58 12.33
N ARG A 18 -61.49 13.25 12.24
CA ARG A 18 -61.88 12.42 13.41
C ARG A 18 -60.88 12.43 14.55
N ASN A 19 -59.60 12.67 14.24
CA ASN A 19 -58.52 12.66 15.21
C ASN A 19 -57.99 14.08 15.52
N GLY A 20 -58.63 15.14 14.98
CA GLY A 20 -58.25 16.53 15.25
C GLY A 20 -56.87 16.95 14.72
N ILE A 21 -56.36 16.30 13.67
CA ILE A 21 -55.00 16.51 13.14
C ILE A 21 -55.07 17.12 11.73
N ASN A 22 -54.07 17.91 11.36
CA ASN A 22 -53.99 18.49 10.03
C ASN A 22 -53.86 17.38 8.95
N PRO A 23 -54.70 17.36 7.90
CA PRO A 23 -54.62 16.36 6.84
C PRO A 23 -53.22 16.22 6.22
N ASN A 24 -52.48 17.32 6.05
CA ASN A 24 -51.14 17.32 5.46
C ASN A 24 -50.12 16.54 6.30
N GLN A 25 -50.24 16.56 7.64
CA GLN A 25 -49.39 15.75 8.52
C GLN A 25 -49.68 14.27 8.35
N LEU A 26 -50.96 13.90 8.23
CA LEU A 26 -51.35 12.51 8.02
C LEU A 26 -50.94 11.97 6.64
N PHE A 27 -50.95 12.83 5.60
CA PHE A 27 -50.38 12.51 4.28
C PHE A 27 -48.86 12.30 4.35
N HIS A 28 -48.15 13.21 5.01
CA HIS A 28 -46.70 13.12 5.18
C HIS A 28 -46.30 11.84 5.92
N TRP A 29 -46.98 11.54 7.04
CA TRP A 29 -46.74 10.32 7.79
C TRP A 29 -47.08 9.06 6.99
N ARG A 30 -48.17 9.05 6.22
CA ARG A 30 -48.51 7.93 5.35
C ARG A 30 -47.42 7.65 4.32
N LYS A 31 -46.86 8.70 3.71
CA LYS A 31 -45.75 8.59 2.77
C LYS A 31 -44.52 7.98 3.45
N LEU A 32 -44.12 8.48 4.63
CA LEU A 32 -43.01 7.92 5.41
C LEU A 32 -43.24 6.47 5.87
N TYR A 33 -44.49 6.07 6.08
CA TYR A 33 -44.86 4.70 6.42
C TYR A 33 -44.77 3.75 5.22
N GLN A 34 -45.15 4.22 4.03
CA GLN A 34 -44.99 3.47 2.77
C GLN A 34 -43.53 3.38 2.35
N ASP A 35 -42.75 4.45 2.57
CA ASP A 35 -41.31 4.51 2.31
C ASP A 35 -40.50 3.68 3.34
N GLY A 36 -41.15 3.00 4.30
CA GLY A 36 -40.50 2.11 5.27
C GLY A 36 -39.70 2.82 6.37
N SER A 37 -39.73 4.15 6.43
CA SER A 37 -38.98 4.94 7.41
C SER A 37 -39.57 4.87 8.83
N LEU A 38 -40.87 4.57 8.95
CA LEU A 38 -41.57 4.44 10.25
C LEU A 38 -41.78 2.99 10.69
N SER A 39 -41.47 1.99 9.86
CA SER A 39 -41.65 0.57 10.18
C SER A 39 -40.56 0.01 11.09
N ALA A 40 -39.34 0.58 11.07
CA ALA A 40 -38.23 0.09 11.90
C ALA A 40 -38.52 0.21 13.41
N VAL A 41 -39.18 1.30 13.84
CA VAL A 41 -39.55 1.51 15.26
C VAL A 41 -40.60 0.51 15.75
N SER A 42 -41.44 -0.04 14.85
CA SER A 42 -42.51 -0.97 15.22
C SER A 42 -42.09 -2.44 15.16
N ALA A 43 -41.00 -2.78 14.49
CA ALA A 43 -40.51 -4.15 14.34
C ALA A 43 -39.59 -4.60 15.50
N GLY A 44 -39.34 -3.74 16.48
CA GLY A 44 -38.34 -4.00 17.53
C GLY A 44 -36.91 -4.01 17.01
N GLU A 45 -36.70 -3.60 15.75
CA GLU A 45 -35.39 -3.46 15.16
C GLU A 45 -34.74 -2.17 15.67
N ALA A 46 -33.51 -2.29 16.17
CA ALA A 46 -32.76 -1.16 16.68
C ALA A 46 -32.53 -0.14 15.56
N VAL A 47 -33.15 1.04 15.68
CA VAL A 47 -32.98 2.14 14.74
C VAL A 47 -31.62 2.79 14.99
N VAL A 48 -30.65 2.45 14.15
CA VAL A 48 -29.30 3.01 14.21
C VAL A 48 -29.35 4.47 13.73
N PRO A 49 -28.84 5.44 14.50
CA PRO A 49 -28.69 6.82 14.06
C PRO A 49 -27.91 6.93 12.75
N ALA A 50 -28.31 7.85 11.87
CA ALA A 50 -27.61 8.06 10.59
C ALA A 50 -26.12 8.41 10.77
N SER A 51 -25.74 9.01 11.91
CA SER A 51 -24.34 9.28 12.27
C SER A 51 -23.54 8.00 12.50
N GLU A 52 -24.08 7.04 13.24
CA GLU A 52 -23.42 5.75 13.51
C GLU A 52 -23.27 4.93 12.23
N LEU A 53 -24.26 4.97 11.34
CA LEU A 53 -24.15 4.36 10.01
C LEU A 53 -23.05 5.02 9.17
N ALA A 54 -22.94 6.35 9.20
CA ALA A 54 -21.89 7.07 8.47
C ALA A 54 -20.48 6.77 9.03
N ASP A 55 -20.34 6.67 10.35
CA ASP A 55 -19.09 6.31 11.03
C ASP A 55 -18.70 4.86 10.71
N ALA A 56 -19.65 3.93 10.73
CA ALA A 56 -19.43 2.54 10.32
C ALA A 56 -18.98 2.45 8.85
N LEU A 57 -19.60 3.22 7.95
CA LEU A 57 -19.17 3.28 6.54
C LEU A 57 -17.78 3.89 6.37
N LYS A 58 -17.38 4.84 7.21
CA LYS A 58 -16.02 5.38 7.23
C LYS A 58 -15.02 4.30 7.69
N GLN A 59 -15.36 3.57 8.76
CA GLN A 59 -14.54 2.48 9.27
C GLN A 59 -14.38 1.36 8.24
N ILE A 60 -15.45 1.00 7.53
CA ILE A 60 -15.41 0.01 6.45
C ILE A 60 -14.41 0.44 5.37
N ARG A 61 -14.44 1.71 4.94
CA ARG A 61 -13.49 2.23 3.94
C ARG A 61 -12.04 2.18 4.43
N GLU A 62 -11.82 2.52 5.69
CA GLU A 62 -10.48 2.49 6.28
C GLU A 62 -9.94 1.06 6.43
N LEU A 63 -10.78 0.13 6.89
CA LEU A 63 -10.47 -1.28 6.96
C LEU A 63 -10.20 -1.88 5.57
N GLN A 64 -11.01 -1.54 4.57
CA GLN A 64 -10.78 -1.95 3.18
C GLN A 64 -9.42 -1.46 2.66
N ARG A 65 -9.02 -0.22 2.99
CA ARG A 65 -7.71 0.31 2.64
C ARG A 65 -6.57 -0.43 3.36
N MET A 66 -6.73 -0.72 4.65
CA MET A 66 -5.74 -1.46 5.45
C MET A 66 -5.59 -2.90 4.95
N LEU A 67 -6.70 -3.56 4.62
CA LEU A 67 -6.71 -4.90 4.06
C LEU A 67 -5.97 -4.95 2.72
N GLY A 68 -6.20 -3.98 1.83
CA GLY A 68 -5.47 -3.88 0.56
C GLY A 68 -3.95 -3.77 0.75
N LYS A 69 -3.48 -2.93 1.70
CA LYS A 69 -2.05 -2.84 2.05
C LYS A 69 -1.50 -4.18 2.56
N LYS A 70 -2.24 -4.86 3.43
CA LYS A 70 -1.81 -6.14 4.02
C LYS A 70 -1.78 -7.28 3.02
N ILE A 71 -2.71 -7.30 2.06
CA ILE A 71 -2.70 -8.25 0.94
C ILE A 71 -1.42 -8.08 0.13
N MET A 72 -1.08 -6.85 -0.24
CA MET A 72 0.14 -6.56 -0.99
C MET A 72 1.42 -6.94 -0.22
N GLU A 73 1.51 -6.60 1.08
CA GLU A 73 2.63 -7.04 1.93
C GLU A 73 2.75 -8.57 1.96
N ALA A 74 1.63 -9.29 2.09
CA ALA A 74 1.63 -10.74 2.12
C ALA A 74 2.03 -11.36 0.78
N GLU A 75 1.62 -10.77 -0.35
CA GLU A 75 2.04 -11.19 -1.70
C GLU A 75 3.55 -11.03 -1.87
N ILE A 76 4.10 -9.86 -1.52
CA ILE A 76 5.55 -9.59 -1.58
C ILE A 76 6.33 -10.57 -0.71
N LEU A 77 5.85 -10.84 0.51
CA LEU A 77 6.51 -11.79 1.42
C LEU A 77 6.47 -13.22 0.88
N LYS A 78 5.36 -13.64 0.29
CA LYS A 78 5.26 -14.96 -0.35
C LYS A 78 6.21 -15.08 -1.53
N GLU A 79 6.25 -14.08 -2.41
CA GLU A 79 7.21 -14.03 -3.51
C GLU A 79 8.66 -14.08 -3.01
N ALA A 80 8.98 -13.31 -1.97
CA ALA A 80 10.31 -13.30 -1.37
C ALA A 80 10.68 -14.68 -0.80
N VAL A 81 9.75 -15.36 -0.13
CA VAL A 81 9.94 -16.72 0.39
C VAL A 81 10.14 -17.74 -0.73
N GLU A 82 9.35 -17.67 -1.81
CA GLU A 82 9.51 -18.57 -2.97
C GLU A 82 10.84 -18.32 -3.71
N ILE A 83 11.25 -17.07 -3.86
CA ILE A 83 12.58 -16.72 -4.39
C ILE A 83 13.69 -17.25 -3.46
N ALA A 84 13.53 -17.14 -2.14
CA ALA A 84 14.52 -17.59 -1.16
C ALA A 84 14.56 -19.12 -0.97
N ARG A 85 13.49 -19.83 -1.32
CA ARG A 85 13.45 -21.30 -1.38
C ARG A 85 14.07 -21.83 -2.66
N SER A 86 13.71 -21.22 -3.80
CA SER A 86 14.20 -21.61 -5.13
C SER A 86 15.69 -21.31 -5.30
N ARG A 87 16.14 -20.15 -4.85
CA ARG A 87 17.55 -19.82 -4.69
C ARG A 87 17.92 -20.10 -3.24
N LYS A 88 18.73 -21.13 -2.94
CA LYS A 88 19.22 -21.51 -1.58
C LYS A 88 19.94 -20.36 -0.84
N TRP A 89 19.25 -19.26 -0.54
CA TRP A 89 19.79 -18.04 0.06
C TRP A 89 19.57 -18.07 1.56
N ILE A 90 18.43 -18.62 2.00
CA ILE A 90 18.18 -18.92 3.40
C ILE A 90 18.60 -20.38 3.62
N ALA A 91 19.89 -20.56 3.88
CA ALA A 91 20.33 -21.80 4.51
C ALA A 91 19.60 -21.88 5.87
N HIS A 92 18.75 -22.90 6.05
CA HIS A 92 18.22 -23.31 7.36
C HIS A 92 19.30 -23.92 8.29
N SER A 93 20.56 -23.65 7.98
CA SER A 93 21.75 -24.06 8.70
C SER A 93 22.59 -22.79 8.83
N PRO A 94 23.19 -22.50 10.00
CA PRO A 94 24.02 -21.30 10.17
C PRO A 94 24.98 -21.24 8.99
N CYS A 95 25.04 -20.12 8.27
CA CYS A 95 25.76 -19.98 7.02
C CYS A 95 27.17 -20.56 7.11
N CYS A 96 27.30 -21.85 6.81
CA CYS A 96 28.58 -22.51 6.72
C CYS A 96 29.22 -21.92 5.48
N ARG A 97 30.42 -21.37 5.62
CA ARG A 97 31.29 -20.88 4.52
C ARG A 97 31.27 -21.74 3.24
N GLY A 98 30.94 -23.03 3.33
CA GLY A 98 30.88 -23.95 2.19
C GLY A 98 29.79 -23.71 1.14
N THR A 99 28.63 -23.13 1.46
CA THR A 99 27.53 -23.02 0.47
C THR A 99 27.78 -21.94 -0.57
N VAL A 100 28.21 -20.75 -0.12
CA VAL A 100 28.63 -19.64 -0.99
C VAL A 100 29.87 -20.02 -1.81
N ASP A 101 30.83 -20.72 -1.21
CA ASP A 101 31.99 -21.27 -1.90
C ASP A 101 31.62 -22.25 -3.03
N SER A 102 30.60 -23.09 -2.83
CA SER A 102 30.19 -24.09 -3.83
C SER A 102 29.51 -23.47 -5.06
N ILE A 103 28.88 -22.30 -4.90
CA ILE A 103 28.29 -21.54 -6.01
C ILE A 103 29.38 -20.74 -6.72
N GLY A 104 30.29 -20.11 -5.95
CA GLY A 104 31.42 -19.37 -6.51
C GLY A 104 32.32 -20.25 -7.38
N ARG A 105 32.69 -21.44 -6.88
CA ARG A 105 33.54 -22.38 -7.62
C ARG A 105 32.92 -22.91 -8.92
N ARG A 106 31.60 -23.09 -8.99
CA ARG A 106 30.91 -23.53 -10.22
C ARG A 106 30.89 -22.45 -11.31
N ASN A 107 30.89 -21.18 -10.91
CA ASN A 107 30.81 -20.04 -11.84
C ASN A 107 32.13 -19.26 -11.97
N THR A 108 33.26 -19.82 -11.49
CA THR A 108 34.57 -19.13 -11.43
C THR A 108 34.54 -17.78 -10.70
N LEU A 109 33.58 -17.58 -9.80
CA LEU A 109 33.45 -16.37 -9.00
C LEU A 109 34.23 -16.55 -7.69
N VAL A 110 35.17 -15.64 -7.43
CA VAL A 110 35.89 -15.57 -6.16
C VAL A 110 35.00 -14.85 -5.14
N CYS A 111 34.60 -15.55 -4.08
CA CYS A 111 33.90 -14.91 -2.96
C CYS A 111 34.90 -14.05 -2.17
N SER A 112 34.80 -12.73 -2.31
CA SER A 112 35.48 -11.76 -1.45
C SER A 112 34.52 -11.37 -0.33
N MET A 113 34.78 -11.83 0.90
CA MET A 113 34.01 -11.44 2.09
C MET A 113 34.86 -10.50 2.94
N SER A 114 34.38 -9.28 3.14
CA SER A 114 34.89 -8.36 4.15
C SER A 114 34.46 -8.80 5.56
N ALA A 115 35.10 -8.23 6.59
CA ALA A 115 34.73 -8.51 7.97
C ALA A 115 33.25 -8.15 8.24
N VAL A 116 32.63 -8.87 9.16
CA VAL A 116 31.24 -8.60 9.57
C VAL A 116 31.14 -7.17 10.10
N GLY A 117 30.24 -6.38 9.53
CA GLY A 117 30.02 -4.98 9.93
C GLY A 117 31.01 -3.98 9.33
N HIS A 118 31.69 -4.31 8.23
CA HIS A 118 32.56 -3.36 7.55
C HIS A 118 31.78 -2.14 7.03
N CYS A 119 32.14 -0.95 7.52
CA CYS A 119 31.41 0.28 7.25
C CYS A 119 31.45 0.70 5.78
N GLY A 120 32.50 0.35 5.02
CA GLY A 120 32.60 0.66 3.60
C GLY A 120 31.54 -0.03 2.75
N ASP A 121 31.29 -1.32 3.02
CA ASP A 121 30.30 -2.10 2.27
C ASP A 121 28.88 -1.74 2.70
N ASN A 122 28.68 -1.53 4.00
CA ASN A 122 27.39 -1.07 4.53
C ASN A 122 27.04 0.33 4.01
N ALA A 123 28.00 1.26 3.95
CA ALA A 123 27.74 2.64 3.50
C ALA A 123 27.25 2.71 2.05
N ALA A 124 27.74 1.82 1.17
CA ALA A 124 27.26 1.75 -0.21
C ALA A 124 25.78 1.33 -0.27
N CYS A 125 25.40 0.29 0.47
CA CYS A 125 24.03 -0.18 0.57
C CYS A 125 23.11 0.86 1.26
N GLU A 126 23.53 1.41 2.38
CA GLU A 126 22.77 2.42 3.13
C GLU A 126 22.53 3.69 2.30
N GLY A 127 23.54 4.15 1.55
CA GLY A 127 23.40 5.27 0.64
C GLY A 127 22.39 5.00 -0.48
N PHE A 128 22.41 3.80 -1.08
CA PHE A 128 21.45 3.40 -2.10
C PHE A 128 20.02 3.38 -1.54
N PHE A 129 19.79 2.64 -0.45
CA PHE A 129 18.46 2.50 0.13
C PHE A 129 17.93 3.83 0.71
N GLY A 130 18.81 4.68 1.22
CA GLY A 130 18.47 6.03 1.67
C GLY A 130 17.95 6.90 0.53
N LEU A 131 18.66 6.94 -0.61
CA LEU A 131 18.23 7.69 -1.81
C LEU A 131 16.93 7.13 -2.38
N LEU A 132 16.83 5.80 -2.54
CA LEU A 132 15.63 5.15 -3.06
C LEU A 132 14.39 5.48 -2.22
N LYS A 133 14.51 5.39 -0.89
CA LYS A 133 13.38 5.69 0.01
C LYS A 133 12.96 7.15 -0.05
N ARG A 134 13.94 8.07 -0.09
CA ARG A 134 13.70 9.51 -0.15
C ARG A 134 13.08 9.94 -1.48
N GLU A 135 13.55 9.39 -2.58
CA GLU A 135 13.22 9.88 -3.92
C GLU A 135 12.03 9.15 -4.56
N ARG A 136 11.70 7.93 -4.10
CA ARG A 136 10.59 7.13 -4.67
C ARG A 136 9.55 6.67 -3.65
N VAL A 137 9.99 6.05 -2.56
CA VAL A 137 9.06 5.37 -1.62
C VAL A 137 8.18 6.35 -0.83
N ALA A 138 8.68 7.55 -0.52
CA ALA A 138 7.91 8.54 0.25
C ALA A 138 6.70 9.13 -0.52
N HIS A 139 6.67 9.03 -1.84
CA HIS A 139 5.68 9.72 -2.68
C HIS A 139 4.81 8.80 -3.54
N GLN A 140 5.07 7.49 -3.57
CA GLN A 140 4.36 6.56 -4.44
C GLN A 140 3.59 5.48 -3.68
N SER A 141 2.34 5.28 -4.09
CA SER A 141 1.48 4.18 -3.66
C SER A 141 1.24 3.26 -4.85
N TYR A 142 1.78 2.05 -4.78
CA TYR A 142 1.59 1.05 -5.82
C TYR A 142 0.30 0.27 -5.61
N ARG A 143 -0.34 -0.14 -6.71
CA ARG A 143 -1.53 -1.01 -6.65
C ARG A 143 -1.18 -2.48 -6.78
N THR A 144 -0.07 -2.80 -7.44
CA THR A 144 0.38 -4.17 -7.70
C THR A 144 1.88 -4.32 -7.47
N CYS A 145 2.33 -5.55 -7.20
CA CYS A 145 3.76 -5.86 -7.04
C CYS A 145 4.53 -5.62 -8.35
N ASP A 146 3.94 -5.98 -9.49
CA ASP A 146 4.56 -5.79 -10.81
C ASP A 146 4.82 -4.32 -11.14
N GLU A 147 3.89 -3.43 -10.80
CA GLU A 147 4.04 -1.98 -10.95
C GLU A 147 5.21 -1.46 -10.10
N ALA A 148 5.30 -1.90 -8.83
CA ALA A 148 6.40 -1.53 -7.95
C ALA A 148 7.75 -2.06 -8.46
N ARG A 149 7.77 -3.28 -9.00
CA ARG A 149 8.96 -3.92 -9.57
C ARG A 149 9.43 -3.19 -10.83
N ALA A 150 8.51 -2.85 -11.72
CA ALA A 150 8.80 -2.09 -12.93
C ALA A 150 9.32 -0.69 -12.60
N ASP A 151 8.69 0.01 -11.65
CA ASP A 151 9.14 1.34 -11.21
C ASP A 151 10.55 1.29 -10.60
N LEU A 152 10.81 0.30 -9.74
CA LEU A 152 12.13 0.13 -9.13
C LEU A 152 13.20 -0.19 -10.16
N PHE A 153 12.90 -1.06 -11.13
CA PHE A 153 13.81 -1.37 -12.22
C PHE A 153 14.12 -0.12 -13.06
N ASP A 154 13.09 0.65 -13.40
CA ASP A 154 13.25 1.89 -14.16
C ASP A 154 14.08 2.93 -13.40
N TYR A 155 13.86 3.08 -12.09
CA TYR A 155 14.69 3.93 -11.24
C TYR A 155 16.17 3.51 -11.25
N ILE A 156 16.44 2.22 -11.10
CA ILE A 156 17.80 1.70 -11.06
C ILE A 156 18.50 1.96 -12.40
N GLU A 157 17.87 1.60 -13.51
CA GLU A 157 18.50 1.66 -14.83
C GLU A 157 18.56 3.06 -15.43
N ARG A 158 17.50 3.87 -15.30
CA ARG A 158 17.45 5.19 -15.94
C ARG A 158 17.99 6.31 -15.09
N PHE A 159 17.98 6.16 -13.76
CA PHE A 159 18.37 7.23 -12.86
C PHE A 159 19.62 6.89 -12.03
N HIS A 160 19.60 5.78 -11.28
CA HIS A 160 20.69 5.45 -10.37
C HIS A 160 21.98 5.10 -11.12
N ASN A 161 21.95 4.10 -12.00
CA ASN A 161 23.13 3.60 -12.70
C ASN A 161 23.82 4.68 -13.56
N PRO A 162 23.12 5.50 -14.36
CA PRO A 162 23.74 6.55 -15.15
C PRO A 162 24.36 7.66 -14.30
N ARG A 163 23.74 7.97 -13.14
CA ARG A 163 24.28 8.97 -12.20
C ARG A 163 25.55 8.46 -11.52
N MET A 164 25.57 7.18 -11.15
CA MET A 164 26.75 6.54 -10.54
C MET A 164 27.91 6.44 -11.52
N ARG A 165 27.66 6.02 -12.77
CA ARG A 165 28.67 6.02 -13.85
C ARG A 165 29.30 7.40 -14.02
N ARG A 166 28.49 8.45 -14.19
CA ARG A 166 28.98 9.84 -14.28
C ARG A 166 29.83 10.28 -13.08
N ARG A 167 29.53 9.76 -11.88
CA ARG A 167 30.31 10.07 -10.67
C ARG A 167 31.67 9.38 -10.69
N VAL A 168 31.70 8.11 -11.12
CA VAL A 168 32.94 7.32 -11.29
C VAL A 168 33.81 7.93 -12.37
N ASP A 169 33.26 8.21 -13.56
CA ASP A 169 34.00 8.84 -14.66
C ASP A 169 34.66 10.15 -14.23
N ARG A 170 33.97 10.95 -13.41
CA ARG A 170 34.52 12.19 -12.85
C ARG A 170 35.66 11.93 -11.87
N GLN A 171 35.60 10.87 -11.07
CA GLN A 171 36.71 10.48 -10.19
C GLN A 171 37.90 9.98 -11.00
N ASP A 172 37.68 9.18 -12.04
CA ASP A 172 38.73 8.68 -12.92
C ASP A 172 39.42 9.82 -13.69
N LEU A 173 38.65 10.82 -14.15
CA LEU A 173 39.20 12.04 -14.75
C LEU A 173 40.04 12.85 -13.74
N LYS A 174 39.63 12.91 -12.47
CA LYS A 174 40.44 13.56 -11.42
C LYS A 174 41.72 12.78 -11.15
N PHE A 175 41.62 11.47 -10.98
CA PHE A 175 42.78 10.60 -10.74
C PHE A 175 43.78 10.65 -11.88
N SER A 176 43.32 10.54 -13.13
CA SER A 176 44.19 10.67 -14.31
C SER A 176 44.83 12.05 -14.42
N ALA A 177 44.15 13.12 -14.02
CA ALA A 177 44.75 14.46 -13.98
C ALA A 177 45.89 14.59 -12.96
N PHE A 178 45.87 13.83 -11.86
CA PHE A 178 46.97 13.79 -10.88
C PHE A 178 48.24 13.10 -11.40
N PHE A 179 48.09 12.15 -12.33
CA PHE A 179 49.20 11.36 -12.86
C PHE A 179 49.72 11.84 -14.23
N LYS A 180 49.22 12.96 -14.77
CA LYS A 180 49.82 13.57 -15.96
C LYS A 180 51.25 14.01 -15.60
N PRO A 181 52.31 13.42 -16.19
CA PRO A 181 53.65 13.89 -15.94
C PRO A 181 53.81 15.25 -16.61
N SER A 182 54.20 16.27 -15.85
CA SER A 182 54.65 17.55 -16.39
C SER A 182 55.97 17.34 -17.13
N VAL A 183 55.92 16.86 -18.37
CA VAL A 183 57.08 16.87 -19.26
C VAL A 183 57.06 18.16 -20.06
N GLU A 184 57.75 19.17 -19.53
CA GLU A 184 58.50 20.12 -20.33
C GLU A 184 59.94 20.08 -19.81
N ILE A 185 60.77 19.25 -20.44
CA ILE A 185 62.23 19.36 -20.32
C ILE A 185 62.67 19.99 -21.62
N GLY A 186 62.93 21.30 -21.56
CA GLY A 186 63.71 22.05 -22.55
C GLY A 186 65.18 22.06 -22.20
#